data_AF-A0AAF3FJL5-F1
#
_entry.id   AF-A0AAF3FJL5-F1
#
_cell.length_a   1.000
_cell.length_b   1.000
_cell.length_c   1.000
_cell.angle_alpha   90.00
_cell.angle_beta   90.00
_cell.angle_gamma   90.00
#
_symmetry.space_group_name_H-M   'P 1'
#
loop_
_entity.id
_entity.type
_entity.pdbx_description
1 polymer ?
#
loop_
_entity_poly.entity_id
_entity_poly.type
_entity_poly.pdbx_seq_one_letter_code
_entity_poly.pdbx_strand_id
1 'polypeptide(L)'
;MPSTNCSVAMTFINSPWLRFALGYTTFLPILSMISLILTSRKLRMTVHIDRPFKVYLFFCYGVLSSQNCCFIVLHTTLLLQYTFWPFCEVQLPRWFCYGIRFTGALSLSCLIYMNVAITLFRLIVFLNPGIASRRQEMLIGILGMLAISSSFAEAFYKYNAFDFSGTVTYCSANQSGIFSKLNIFAYVLFCIEISVVSGGLILRNLYQKEMKQRKSYDVNTGLSLRQIAHTFQIFLPFSITHSSFFLCWLLFSVFYRLFYGSFPDDVYYSFSLILYAPIYFSVLAPWLLFSIVKRAEMVTISKTSNLLAREADATNLYFQMNDEVWGNGKGRKMSVTSFRTKVLLKISRNHKVDGEK
;
A
#
# COMPACT_ATOMS: atom_id res chain seq x y z
N MET A 1 -31.48 -36.49 7.69
CA MET A 1 -32.00 -35.12 7.88
C MET A 1 -31.29 -34.14 6.94
N PRO A 2 -31.76 -33.97 5.68
CA PRO A 2 -31.16 -33.05 4.70
C PRO A 2 -32.07 -31.86 4.29
N SER A 3 -33.29 -31.73 4.82
CA SER A 3 -34.32 -30.84 4.25
C SER A 3 -34.15 -29.35 4.56
N THR A 4 -33.51 -28.97 5.66
CA THR A 4 -33.37 -27.54 6.06
C THR A 4 -32.29 -26.78 5.28
N ASN A 5 -31.28 -27.47 4.74
CA ASN A 5 -30.21 -26.82 3.99
C ASN A 5 -30.58 -26.50 2.53
N CYS A 6 -31.56 -27.22 1.97
CA CYS A 6 -31.90 -27.04 0.56
C CYS A 6 -32.69 -25.75 0.29
N SER A 7 -33.63 -25.38 1.17
CA SER A 7 -34.39 -24.14 1.01
C SER A 7 -33.49 -22.91 1.01
N VAL A 8 -32.51 -22.86 1.92
CA VAL A 8 -31.50 -21.80 2.00
C VAL A 8 -30.60 -21.78 0.75
N ALA A 9 -30.14 -22.95 0.30
CA ALA A 9 -29.35 -23.06 -0.93
C ALA A 9 -30.13 -22.54 -2.15
N MET A 10 -31.44 -22.83 -2.23
CA MET A 10 -32.31 -22.38 -3.31
C MET A 10 -32.44 -20.85 -3.35
N THR A 11 -32.54 -20.20 -2.19
CA THR A 11 -32.54 -18.73 -2.10
C THR A 11 -31.24 -18.13 -2.67
N PHE A 12 -30.08 -18.71 -2.35
CA PHE A 12 -28.80 -18.22 -2.86
C PHE A 12 -28.58 -18.47 -4.35
N ILE A 13 -28.93 -19.66 -4.84
CA ILE A 13 -28.82 -20.03 -6.27
C ILE A 13 -29.69 -19.09 -7.12
N ASN A 14 -30.91 -18.80 -6.65
CA ASN A 14 -31.85 -17.97 -7.40
C ASN A 14 -31.53 -16.48 -7.31
N SER A 15 -30.74 -16.03 -6.33
CA SER A 15 -30.40 -14.61 -6.16
C SER A 15 -29.49 -14.10 -7.30
N PRO A 16 -29.96 -13.19 -8.18
CA PRO A 16 -29.13 -12.60 -9.22
C PRO A 16 -28.04 -11.69 -8.64
N TRP A 17 -28.33 -11.04 -7.50
CA TRP A 17 -27.40 -10.16 -6.80
C TRP A 17 -26.18 -10.91 -6.28
N LEU A 18 -26.38 -12.10 -5.73
CA LEU A 18 -25.28 -12.91 -5.22
C LEU A 18 -24.37 -13.41 -6.36
N ARG A 19 -24.96 -13.87 -7.47
CA ARG A 19 -24.19 -14.27 -8.66
C ARG A 19 -23.41 -13.12 -9.26
N PHE A 20 -24.02 -11.94 -9.37
CA PHE A 20 -23.33 -10.72 -9.78
C PHE A 20 -22.18 -10.38 -8.82
N ALA A 21 -22.42 -10.39 -7.51
CA ALA A 21 -21.41 -10.13 -6.50
C ALA A 21 -20.24 -11.12 -6.63
N LEU A 22 -20.50 -12.43 -6.78
CA LEU A 22 -19.47 -13.46 -6.95
C LEU A 22 -18.67 -13.30 -8.25
N GLY A 23 -19.34 -12.98 -9.36
CA GLY A 23 -18.69 -12.66 -10.62
C GLY A 23 -17.78 -11.44 -10.48
N TYR A 24 -18.29 -10.37 -9.86
CA TYR A 24 -17.55 -9.15 -9.56
C TYR A 24 -16.32 -9.41 -8.67
N THR A 25 -16.49 -10.17 -7.59
CA THR A 25 -15.42 -10.55 -6.66
C THR A 25 -14.44 -11.57 -7.23
N THR A 26 -14.73 -12.17 -8.39
CA THR A 26 -13.79 -13.03 -9.12
C THR A 26 -13.02 -12.23 -10.15
N PHE A 27 -13.73 -11.41 -10.93
CA PHE A 27 -13.15 -10.62 -12.02
C PHE A 27 -12.17 -9.56 -11.53
N LEU A 28 -12.51 -8.83 -10.46
CA LEU A 28 -11.63 -7.77 -9.95
C LEU A 28 -10.28 -8.27 -9.43
N PRO A 29 -10.20 -9.35 -8.60
CA PRO A 29 -8.92 -9.94 -8.25
C PRO A 29 -8.05 -10.39 -9.43
N ILE A 30 -8.65 -10.87 -10.53
CA ILE A 30 -7.89 -11.24 -11.74
C ILE A 30 -7.21 -10.01 -12.34
N LEU A 31 -7.98 -8.93 -12.55
CA LEU A 31 -7.43 -7.65 -13.02
C LEU A 31 -6.37 -7.10 -12.04
N SER A 32 -6.63 -7.22 -10.74
CA SER A 32 -5.69 -6.86 -9.69
C SER A 32 -4.38 -7.62 -9.83
N MET A 33 -4.42 -8.93 -10.02
CA MET A 33 -3.23 -9.77 -10.15
C MET A 33 -2.38 -9.36 -11.35
N ILE A 34 -3.01 -9.09 -12.49
CA ILE A 34 -2.32 -8.58 -13.68
C ILE A 34 -1.64 -7.24 -13.35
N SER A 35 -2.35 -6.31 -12.71
CA SER A 35 -1.80 -5.03 -12.27
C SER A 35 -0.63 -5.21 -11.29
N LEU A 36 -0.75 -6.05 -10.27
CA LEU A 36 0.30 -6.34 -9.28
C LEU A 36 1.54 -6.95 -9.95
N ILE A 37 1.39 -7.83 -10.94
CA ILE A 37 2.50 -8.40 -11.71
C ILE A 37 3.20 -7.33 -12.54
N LEU A 38 2.46 -6.51 -13.28
CA LEU A 38 3.04 -5.44 -14.10
C LEU A 38 3.76 -4.39 -13.23
N THR A 39 3.14 -4.00 -12.12
CA THR A 39 3.70 -2.99 -11.21
C THR A 39 4.90 -3.50 -10.42
N SER A 40 4.90 -4.77 -9.97
CA SER A 40 6.06 -5.36 -9.27
C SER A 40 7.27 -5.52 -10.20
N ARG A 41 7.05 -5.86 -11.48
CA ARG A 41 8.12 -5.84 -12.51
C ARG A 41 8.70 -4.44 -12.65
N LYS A 42 7.85 -3.42 -12.73
CA LYS A 42 8.29 -2.02 -12.83
C LYS A 42 9.02 -1.55 -11.56
N LEU A 43 8.55 -1.95 -10.38
CA LEU A 43 9.20 -1.65 -9.11
C LEU A 43 10.63 -2.22 -9.05
N ARG A 44 10.84 -3.46 -9.52
CA ARG A 44 12.17 -4.09 -9.57
C ARG A 44 13.16 -3.28 -10.41
N MET A 45 12.68 -2.69 -11.51
CA MET A 45 13.50 -1.86 -12.40
C MET A 45 13.76 -0.45 -11.86
N THR A 46 12.96 0.03 -10.90
CA THR A 46 13.06 1.39 -10.38
C THR A 46 14.20 1.49 -9.37
N VAL A 47 15.40 1.88 -9.80
CA VAL A 47 16.60 1.96 -8.93
C VAL A 47 16.44 2.94 -7.76
N HIS A 48 15.62 3.98 -7.92
CA HIS A 48 15.64 5.19 -7.08
C HIS A 48 14.74 5.16 -5.83
N ILE A 49 13.94 4.11 -5.64
CA ILE A 49 13.17 3.96 -4.40
C ILE A 49 14.09 3.45 -3.28
N ASP A 50 13.98 4.08 -2.11
CA ASP A 50 14.70 3.68 -0.89
C ASP A 50 14.56 2.18 -0.64
N ARG A 51 15.69 1.47 -0.49
CA ARG A 51 15.71 0.00 -0.38
C ARG A 51 14.80 -0.55 0.72
N PRO A 52 14.82 -0.04 1.96
CA PRO A 52 13.87 -0.47 2.99
C PRO A 52 12.41 -0.24 2.58
N PHE A 53 12.10 0.83 1.85
CA PHE A 53 10.75 1.04 1.33
C PHE A 53 10.38 0.05 0.21
N LYS A 54 11.33 -0.36 -0.63
CA LYS A 54 11.11 -1.45 -1.60
C LYS A 54 10.77 -2.76 -0.89
N VAL A 55 11.49 -3.11 0.17
CA VAL A 55 11.22 -4.32 0.98
C VAL A 55 9.79 -4.28 1.53
N TYR A 56 9.39 -3.15 2.12
CA TYR A 56 8.01 -2.92 2.56
C TYR A 56 6.98 -3.12 1.43
N LEU A 57 7.22 -2.55 0.25
CA LEU A 57 6.33 -2.70 -0.90
C LEU A 57 6.24 -4.17 -1.34
N PHE A 58 7.36 -4.90 -1.38
CA PHE A 58 7.36 -6.33 -1.73
C PHE A 58 6.49 -7.16 -0.79
N PHE A 59 6.53 -6.89 0.52
CA PHE A 59 5.63 -7.53 1.47
C PHE A 59 4.17 -7.21 1.16
N CYS A 60 3.84 -5.94 0.90
CA CYS A 60 2.48 -5.54 0.51
C CYS A 60 2.01 -6.26 -0.77
N TYR A 61 2.87 -6.33 -1.80
CA TYR A 61 2.57 -7.05 -3.04
C TYR A 61 2.35 -8.55 -2.78
N GLY A 62 3.17 -9.18 -1.94
CA GLY A 62 3.02 -10.59 -1.58
C GLY A 62 1.69 -10.88 -0.90
N VAL A 63 1.33 -10.06 0.09
CA VAL A 63 0.07 -10.17 0.83
C VAL A 63 -1.14 -9.99 -0.09
N LEU A 64 -1.15 -8.92 -0.90
CA LEU A 64 -2.23 -8.66 -1.85
C LEU A 64 -2.35 -9.76 -2.92
N SER A 65 -1.22 -10.30 -3.39
CA SER A 65 -1.23 -11.37 -4.38
C SER A 65 -1.80 -12.67 -3.78
N SER A 66 -1.36 -13.03 -2.57
CA SER A 66 -1.88 -14.21 -1.86
C SER A 66 -3.38 -14.11 -1.62
N GLN A 67 -3.87 -12.95 -1.15
CA GLN A 67 -5.29 -12.72 -0.95
C GLN A 67 -6.09 -12.81 -2.25
N ASN A 68 -5.64 -12.14 -3.31
CA ASN A 68 -6.33 -12.17 -4.60
C ASN A 68 -6.38 -13.60 -5.17
N CYS A 69 -5.29 -14.37 -5.10
CA CYS A 69 -5.29 -15.79 -5.50
C CYS A 69 -6.36 -16.59 -4.75
N CYS A 70 -6.42 -16.44 -3.43
CA CYS A 70 -7.42 -17.12 -2.61
C CYS A 70 -8.85 -16.70 -2.95
N PHE A 71 -9.09 -15.39 -3.19
CA PHE A 71 -10.40 -14.89 -3.60
C PHE A 71 -10.83 -15.42 -4.97
N ILE A 72 -9.91 -15.47 -5.95
CA ILE A 72 -10.18 -16.07 -7.26
C ILE A 72 -10.63 -17.51 -7.09
N VAL A 73 -9.89 -18.31 -6.33
CA VAL A 73 -10.21 -19.73 -6.12
C VAL A 73 -11.58 -19.88 -5.46
N LEU A 74 -11.83 -19.22 -4.32
CA LEU A 74 -13.09 -19.37 -3.59
C LEU A 74 -14.30 -18.89 -4.41
N HIS A 75 -14.23 -17.69 -4.98
CA HIS A 75 -15.37 -17.10 -5.65
C HIS A 75 -15.65 -17.76 -7.00
N THR A 76 -14.63 -18.25 -7.70
CA THR A 76 -14.84 -19.08 -8.90
C THR A 76 -15.51 -20.39 -8.54
N THR A 77 -15.05 -21.08 -7.49
CA THR A 77 -15.70 -22.34 -7.05
C THR A 77 -17.16 -22.12 -6.67
N LEU A 78 -17.45 -21.08 -5.87
CA LEU A 78 -18.82 -20.71 -5.50
C LEU A 78 -19.66 -20.37 -6.73
N LEU A 79 -19.13 -19.58 -7.66
CA LEU A 79 -19.83 -19.17 -8.88
C LEU A 79 -20.17 -20.38 -9.75
N LEU A 80 -19.22 -21.30 -9.96
CA LEU A 80 -19.44 -22.52 -10.73
C LEU A 80 -20.50 -23.42 -10.08
N GLN A 81 -20.42 -23.60 -8.76
CA GLN A 81 -21.42 -24.40 -8.03
C GLN A 81 -22.82 -23.79 -8.12
N TYR A 82 -22.97 -22.48 -7.89
CA TYR A 82 -24.28 -21.83 -8.00
C TYR A 82 -24.82 -21.73 -9.43
N THR A 83 -23.99 -21.93 -10.45
CA THR A 83 -24.40 -21.84 -11.86
C THR A 83 -24.75 -23.21 -12.45
N PHE A 84 -23.99 -24.25 -12.11
CA PHE A 84 -24.04 -25.53 -12.84
C PHE A 84 -24.58 -26.72 -12.03
N TRP A 85 -24.64 -26.64 -10.70
CA TRP A 85 -25.01 -27.79 -9.87
C TRP A 85 -26.50 -27.81 -9.54
N PRO A 86 -27.10 -29.01 -9.40
CA PRO A 86 -28.51 -29.15 -9.05
C PRO A 86 -28.82 -28.61 -7.66
N PHE A 87 -30.08 -28.22 -7.45
CA PHE A 87 -30.58 -27.73 -6.17
C PHE A 87 -30.29 -28.76 -5.06
N CYS A 88 -29.92 -28.28 -3.87
CA CYS A 88 -29.52 -29.05 -2.67
C CYS A 88 -28.12 -29.68 -2.64
N GLU A 89 -27.39 -29.79 -3.77
CA GLU A 89 -26.01 -30.33 -3.78
C GLU A 89 -24.93 -29.27 -3.64
N VAL A 90 -25.30 -27.99 -3.65
CA VAL A 90 -24.37 -26.87 -3.48
C VAL A 90 -23.91 -26.79 -2.03
N GLN A 91 -22.86 -27.57 -1.74
CA GLN A 91 -22.24 -27.65 -0.43
C GLN A 91 -20.72 -27.56 -0.60
N LEU A 92 -20.11 -26.71 0.23
CA LEU A 92 -18.66 -26.61 0.32
C LEU A 92 -18.19 -27.24 1.63
N PRO A 93 -17.07 -27.96 1.61
CA PRO A 93 -16.46 -28.41 2.84
C PRO A 93 -16.05 -27.19 3.68
N ARG A 94 -16.36 -27.23 4.99
CA ARG A 94 -16.06 -26.13 5.91
C ARG A 94 -14.57 -25.79 5.96
N TRP A 95 -13.70 -26.80 5.91
CA TRP A 95 -12.25 -26.58 5.88
C TRP A 95 -11.79 -25.72 4.69
N PHE A 96 -12.37 -25.91 3.50
CA PHE A 96 -12.01 -25.13 2.31
C PHE A 96 -12.50 -23.69 2.46
N CYS A 97 -13.75 -23.55 2.90
CA CYS A 97 -14.40 -22.29 3.14
C CYS A 97 -13.65 -21.40 4.15
N TYR A 98 -13.34 -21.96 5.33
CA TYR A 98 -12.64 -21.23 6.38
C TYR A 98 -11.15 -21.08 6.10
N GLY A 99 -10.52 -22.05 5.43
CA GLY A 99 -9.13 -21.95 5.00
C GLY A 99 -8.91 -20.74 4.08
N ILE A 100 -9.84 -20.46 3.17
CA ILE A 100 -9.73 -19.28 2.31
C ILE A 100 -10.12 -17.99 3.04
N ARG A 101 -11.14 -18.03 3.92
CA ARG A 101 -11.50 -16.87 4.77
C ARG A 101 -10.37 -16.49 5.74
N PHE A 102 -9.60 -17.46 6.21
CA PHE A 102 -8.39 -17.24 7.00
C PHE A 102 -7.41 -16.33 6.26
N THR A 103 -7.18 -16.55 4.96
CA THR A 103 -6.32 -15.68 4.15
C THR A 103 -6.85 -14.25 4.06
N GLY A 104 -8.18 -14.07 3.95
CA GLY A 104 -8.81 -12.74 3.96
C GLY A 104 -8.60 -12.00 5.30
N ALA A 105 -8.75 -12.70 6.43
CA ALA A 105 -8.50 -12.11 7.74
C ALA A 105 -7.00 -11.85 7.98
N LEU A 106 -6.14 -12.75 7.51
CA LEU A 106 -4.69 -12.65 7.61
C LEU A 106 -4.19 -11.43 6.84
N SER A 107 -4.64 -11.23 5.60
CA SER A 107 -4.21 -10.13 4.73
C SER A 107 -4.60 -8.75 5.26
N LEU A 108 -5.84 -8.59 5.77
CA LEU A 108 -6.27 -7.37 6.45
C LEU A 108 -5.35 -7.03 7.64
N SER A 109 -5.17 -7.98 8.55
CA SER A 109 -4.34 -7.80 9.75
C SER A 109 -2.89 -7.52 9.36
N CYS A 110 -2.39 -8.20 8.32
CA CYS A 110 -1.03 -8.02 7.82
C CYS A 110 -0.81 -6.63 7.24
N LEU A 111 -1.75 -6.05 6.47
CA LEU A 111 -1.58 -4.68 6.00
C LEU A 111 -1.52 -3.68 7.15
N ILE A 112 -2.37 -3.86 8.18
CA ILE A 112 -2.38 -2.97 9.37
C ILE A 112 -1.06 -3.10 10.13
N TYR A 113 -0.59 -4.31 10.44
CA TYR A 113 0.68 -4.49 11.12
C TYR A 113 1.88 -4.06 10.27
N MET A 114 1.80 -4.17 8.94
CA MET A 114 2.82 -3.60 8.04
C MET A 114 2.81 -2.07 8.09
N ASN A 115 1.64 -1.43 8.17
CA ASN A 115 1.50 0.01 8.37
C ASN A 115 2.11 0.45 9.72
N VAL A 116 1.92 -0.34 10.77
CA VAL A 116 2.60 -0.16 12.07
C VAL A 116 4.11 -0.29 11.90
N ALA A 117 4.58 -1.37 11.25
CA ALA A 117 6.00 -1.66 11.06
C ALA A 117 6.74 -0.54 10.33
N ILE A 118 6.18 0.00 9.23
CA ILE A 118 6.80 1.12 8.51
C ILE A 118 6.80 2.40 9.33
N THR A 119 5.76 2.65 10.13
CA THR A 119 5.67 3.84 10.98
C THR A 119 6.68 3.78 12.12
N LEU A 120 6.80 2.63 12.79
CA LEU A 120 7.83 2.39 13.81
C LEU A 120 9.24 2.45 13.22
N PHE A 121 9.47 1.85 12.06
CA PHE A 121 10.74 1.94 11.35
C PHE A 121 11.14 3.40 11.12
N ARG A 122 10.22 4.23 10.60
CA ARG A 122 10.49 5.64 10.34
C ARG A 122 10.66 6.47 11.62
N LEU A 123 10.01 6.08 12.73
CA LEU A 123 10.27 6.67 14.04
C LEU A 123 11.68 6.31 14.56
N ILE A 124 12.11 5.05 14.42
CA ILE A 124 13.45 4.62 14.86
C ILE A 124 14.53 5.33 14.07
N VAL A 125 14.36 5.44 12.74
CA VAL A 125 15.30 6.17 11.87
C VAL A 125 15.28 7.68 12.19
N PHE A 126 14.12 8.24 12.58
CA PHE A 126 14.05 9.63 13.04
C PHE A 126 14.97 9.89 14.22
N LEU A 127 14.85 9.04 15.24
CA LEU A 127 15.53 9.19 16.52
C LEU A 127 17.03 8.85 16.39
N ASN A 128 17.40 8.09 15.36
CA ASN A 128 18.76 7.61 15.13
C ASN A 128 19.19 7.83 13.66
N PRO A 129 19.46 9.08 13.25
CA PRO A 129 19.81 9.40 11.85
C PRO A 129 21.13 8.78 11.37
N GLY A 130 21.98 8.30 12.30
CA GLY A 130 23.26 7.65 12.00
C GLY A 130 23.19 6.15 11.69
N ILE A 131 22.00 5.53 11.64
CA ILE A 131 21.89 4.10 11.35
C ILE A 131 22.34 3.82 9.91
N ALA A 132 23.36 2.97 9.76
CA ALA A 132 23.84 2.50 8.46
C ALA A 132 22.73 1.85 7.63
N SER A 133 22.74 2.09 6.31
CA SER A 133 21.71 1.59 5.37
C SER A 133 21.44 0.08 5.48
N ARG A 134 22.49 -0.73 5.64
CA ARG A 134 22.36 -2.20 5.82
C ARG A 134 21.57 -2.58 7.08
N ARG A 135 21.74 -1.84 8.18
CA ARG A 135 20.97 -2.05 9.41
C ARG A 135 19.51 -1.61 9.25
N GLN A 136 19.25 -0.57 8.46
CA GLN A 136 17.88 -0.14 8.14
C GLN A 136 17.12 -1.21 7.34
N GLU A 137 17.77 -1.83 6.35
CA GLU A 137 17.19 -2.95 5.58
C GLU A 137 16.86 -4.15 6.48
N MET A 138 17.78 -4.53 7.37
CA MET A 138 17.54 -5.61 8.33
C MET A 138 16.40 -5.28 9.29
N LEU A 139 16.34 -4.04 9.80
CA LEU A 139 15.31 -3.59 10.73
C LEU A 139 13.91 -3.65 10.12
N ILE A 140 13.72 -3.13 8.90
CA ILE A 140 12.40 -3.21 8.24
C ILE A 140 12.04 -4.67 7.90
N GLY A 141 13.02 -5.51 7.59
CA GLY A 141 12.81 -6.94 7.38
C GLY A 141 12.30 -7.64 8.64
N ILE A 142 12.94 -7.40 9.79
CA ILE A 142 12.53 -7.95 11.09
C ILE A 142 11.13 -7.46 11.45
N LEU A 143 10.86 -6.15 11.35
CA LEU A 143 9.54 -5.59 11.65
C LEU A 143 8.45 -6.15 10.70
N GLY A 144 8.77 -6.36 9.43
CA GLY A 144 7.87 -7.00 8.47
C GLY A 144 7.57 -8.46 8.82
N MET A 145 8.57 -9.24 9.21
CA MET A 145 8.37 -10.61 9.67
C MET A 145 7.53 -10.67 10.94
N LEU A 146 7.79 -9.78 11.91
CA LEU A 146 6.97 -9.67 13.13
C LEU A 146 5.51 -9.31 12.81
N ALA A 147 5.28 -8.41 11.84
CA ALA A 147 3.94 -8.06 11.39
C ALA A 147 3.21 -9.28 10.79
N ILE A 148 3.88 -10.05 9.92
CA ILE A 148 3.32 -11.28 9.34
C ILE A 148 3.03 -12.30 10.44
N SER A 149 3.98 -12.60 11.33
CA SER A 149 3.81 -13.55 12.43
C SER A 149 2.67 -13.15 13.37
N SER A 150 2.54 -11.87 13.69
CA SER A 150 1.44 -11.34 14.52
C SER A 150 0.09 -11.52 13.82
N SER A 151 0.04 -11.31 12.51
CA SER A 151 -1.15 -11.56 11.69
C SER A 151 -1.56 -13.02 11.71
N PHE A 152 -0.59 -13.94 11.59
CA PHE A 152 -0.83 -15.38 11.66
C PHE A 152 -1.34 -15.80 13.03
N ALA A 153 -0.73 -15.29 14.11
CA ALA A 153 -1.17 -15.58 15.48
C ALA A 153 -2.60 -15.08 15.72
N GLU A 154 -2.93 -13.88 15.26
CA GLU A 154 -4.27 -13.32 15.37
C GLU A 154 -5.30 -14.13 14.55
N ALA A 155 -4.98 -14.45 13.30
CA ALA A 155 -5.83 -15.26 12.46
C ALA A 155 -6.03 -16.66 13.07
N PHE A 156 -4.98 -17.29 13.57
CA PHE A 156 -5.07 -18.59 14.25
C PHE A 156 -5.99 -18.50 15.47
N TYR A 157 -5.81 -17.49 16.32
CA TYR A 157 -6.65 -17.29 17.50
C TYR A 157 -8.13 -17.03 17.15
N LYS A 158 -8.41 -16.29 16.07
CA LYS A 158 -9.77 -16.05 15.58
C LYS A 158 -10.46 -17.35 15.14
N TYR A 159 -9.71 -18.25 14.52
CA TYR A 159 -10.27 -19.44 13.88
C TYR A 159 -10.03 -20.76 14.63
N ASN A 160 -9.31 -20.77 15.76
CA ASN A 160 -8.98 -21.99 16.50
C ASN A 160 -10.20 -22.75 17.06
N ALA A 161 -11.31 -22.04 17.29
CA ALA A 161 -12.54 -22.60 17.85
C ALA A 161 -13.53 -23.03 16.76
N PHE A 162 -13.16 -22.95 15.47
CA PHE A 162 -14.04 -23.40 14.39
C PHE A 162 -14.05 -24.93 14.29
N ASP A 163 -15.26 -25.46 14.17
CA ASP A 163 -15.48 -26.83 13.71
C ASP A 163 -15.32 -26.87 12.18
N PHE A 164 -14.18 -27.40 11.74
CA PHE A 164 -13.87 -27.60 10.31
C PHE A 164 -14.57 -28.83 9.71
N SER A 165 -15.29 -29.62 10.51
CA SER A 165 -16.00 -30.80 10.05
C SER A 165 -17.34 -30.44 9.40
N GLY A 166 -17.71 -31.18 8.36
CA GLY A 166 -18.98 -31.01 7.65
C GLY A 166 -18.96 -29.99 6.52
N THR A 167 -20.15 -29.56 6.11
CA THR A 167 -20.37 -28.74 4.92
C THR A 167 -21.18 -27.48 5.23
N VAL A 168 -21.07 -26.49 4.34
CA VAL A 168 -21.82 -25.23 4.38
C VAL A 168 -22.30 -24.88 2.98
N THR A 169 -23.51 -24.31 2.88
CA THR A 169 -24.10 -23.85 1.61
C THR A 169 -23.54 -22.50 1.18
N TYR A 170 -23.03 -21.70 2.12
CA TYR A 170 -22.41 -20.41 1.84
C TYR A 170 -21.28 -20.11 2.84
N CYS A 171 -20.23 -19.47 2.32
CA CYS A 171 -19.06 -19.10 3.09
C CYS A 171 -19.20 -17.78 3.83
N SER A 172 -20.12 -17.72 4.78
CA SER A 172 -20.32 -16.55 5.64
C SER A 172 -19.26 -16.48 6.75
N ALA A 173 -18.72 -15.29 7.00
CA ALA A 173 -17.92 -15.00 8.19
C ALA A 173 -18.80 -14.78 9.44
N ASN A 174 -20.11 -14.68 9.27
CA ASN A 174 -21.07 -14.28 10.28
C ASN A 174 -21.79 -15.50 10.89
N GLN A 175 -21.01 -16.44 11.44
CA GLN A 175 -21.57 -17.49 12.29
C GLN A 175 -21.67 -17.02 13.74
N SER A 176 -22.79 -17.31 14.38
CA SER A 176 -23.20 -16.81 15.70
C SER A 176 -22.14 -17.01 16.80
N GLY A 177 -21.33 -18.08 16.72
CA GLY A 177 -20.31 -18.37 17.73
C GLY A 177 -19.03 -17.54 17.67
N ILE A 178 -18.69 -16.95 16.50
CA ILE A 178 -17.36 -16.35 16.28
C ILE A 178 -17.43 -14.88 15.88
N PHE A 179 -18.63 -14.43 15.52
CA PHE A 179 -18.88 -13.05 15.14
C PHE A 179 -18.43 -12.04 16.21
N SER A 180 -18.74 -12.26 17.49
CA SER A 180 -18.31 -11.35 18.57
C SER A 180 -16.79 -11.21 18.67
N LYS A 181 -16.05 -12.31 18.52
CA LYS A 181 -14.57 -12.30 18.52
C LYS A 181 -14.05 -11.51 17.32
N LEU A 182 -14.54 -11.81 16.11
CA LEU A 182 -14.12 -11.11 14.88
C LEU A 182 -14.32 -9.60 14.97
N ASN A 183 -15.43 -9.17 15.57
CA ASN A 183 -15.74 -7.75 15.73
C ASN A 183 -14.85 -7.04 16.73
N ILE A 184 -14.58 -7.66 17.90
CA ILE A 184 -13.65 -7.10 18.88
C ILE A 184 -12.29 -6.87 18.22
N PHE A 185 -11.77 -7.85 17.50
CA PHE A 185 -10.52 -7.70 16.77
C PHE A 185 -10.60 -6.62 15.69
N ALA A 186 -11.70 -6.53 14.95
CA ALA A 186 -11.86 -5.50 13.94
C ALA A 186 -11.84 -4.08 14.54
N TYR A 187 -12.47 -3.87 15.70
CA TYR A 187 -12.39 -2.59 16.41
C TYR A 187 -10.98 -2.29 16.92
N VAL A 188 -10.30 -3.28 17.50
CA VAL A 188 -8.92 -3.12 17.97
C VAL A 188 -7.98 -2.78 16.82
N LEU A 189 -8.06 -3.52 15.70
CA LEU A 189 -7.30 -3.26 14.49
C LEU A 189 -7.58 -1.87 13.92
N PHE A 190 -8.83 -1.40 13.99
CA PHE A 190 -9.17 -0.05 13.55
C PHE A 190 -8.56 1.03 14.45
N CYS A 191 -8.57 0.84 15.78
CA CYS A 191 -7.87 1.75 16.69
C CYS A 191 -6.36 1.80 16.42
N ILE A 192 -5.75 0.65 16.12
CA ILE A 192 -4.34 0.57 15.71
C ILE A 192 -4.11 1.36 14.42
N GLU A 193 -4.95 1.15 13.40
CA GLU A 193 -4.82 1.83 12.11
C GLU A 193 -4.98 3.35 12.26
N ILE A 194 -5.95 3.83 13.04
CA ILE A 194 -6.10 5.26 13.35
C ILE A 194 -4.85 5.81 14.06
N SER A 195 -4.29 5.05 15.01
CA SER A 195 -3.05 5.43 15.70
C SER A 195 -1.85 5.53 14.75
N VAL A 196 -1.80 4.65 13.74
CA VAL A 196 -0.78 4.70 12.68
C VAL A 196 -0.95 5.94 11.80
N VAL A 197 -2.16 6.24 11.35
CA VAL A 197 -2.43 7.44 10.54
C VAL A 197 -2.10 8.71 11.33
N SER A 198 -2.54 8.82 12.59
CA SER A 198 -2.23 9.97 13.43
C SER A 198 -0.74 10.07 13.72
N GLY A 199 -0.08 8.95 14.04
CA GLY A 199 1.36 8.88 14.24
C GLY A 199 2.12 9.35 13.02
N GLY A 200 1.76 8.86 11.82
CA GLY A 200 2.36 9.27 10.55
C GLY A 200 2.19 10.76 10.25
N LEU A 201 1.02 11.34 10.56
CA LEU A 201 0.77 12.78 10.45
C LEU A 201 1.65 13.60 11.41
N ILE A 202 1.73 13.19 12.68
CA ILE A 202 2.56 13.84 13.69
C ILE A 202 4.03 13.79 13.28
N LEU A 203 4.53 12.60 12.92
CA LEU A 203 5.89 12.40 12.42
C LEU A 203 6.16 13.33 11.24
N ARG A 204 5.29 13.35 10.21
CA ARG A 204 5.44 14.24 9.05
C ARG A 204 5.60 15.71 9.46
N ASN A 205 4.79 16.19 10.40
CA ASN A 205 4.86 17.59 10.85
C ASN A 205 6.16 17.88 11.61
N LEU A 206 6.59 16.97 12.49
CA LEU A 206 7.86 17.07 13.19
C LEU A 206 9.04 17.12 12.21
N TYR A 207 9.03 16.27 11.18
CA TYR A 207 10.03 16.27 10.11
C TYR A 207 10.10 17.60 9.37
N GLN A 208 8.95 18.16 8.99
CA GLN A 208 8.91 19.44 8.29
C GLN A 208 9.44 20.59 9.16
N LYS A 209 9.19 20.55 10.47
CA LYS A 209 9.71 21.53 11.42
C LYS A 209 11.22 21.44 11.57
N GLU A 210 11.75 20.24 11.78
CA GLU A 210 13.20 19.97 11.85
C GLU A 210 13.94 20.42 10.58
N MET A 211 13.38 20.11 9.41
CA MET A 211 13.94 20.54 8.12
C MET A 211 14.02 22.06 7.97
N LYS A 212 13.07 22.81 8.52
CA LYS A 212 13.08 24.28 8.49
C LYS A 212 14.06 24.90 9.49
N GLN A 213 14.31 24.22 10.61
CA GLN A 213 15.14 24.75 11.70
C GLN A 213 16.65 24.53 11.49
N ARG A 214 17.04 23.54 10.67
CA ARG A 214 18.46 23.22 10.44
C ARG A 214 19.14 24.24 9.54
N LYS A 215 20.12 24.96 10.10
CA LYS A 215 21.01 25.90 9.39
C LYS A 215 22.31 25.27 8.87
N SER A 216 22.75 24.12 9.44
CA SER A 216 23.99 23.45 9.06
C SER A 216 23.74 22.24 8.14
N TYR A 217 24.54 22.13 7.09
CA TYR A 217 24.44 21.11 6.05
C TYR A 217 25.33 19.88 6.38
N ASP A 218 24.81 18.94 7.16
CA ASP A 218 25.27 17.56 7.05
C ASP A 218 24.45 16.86 5.96
N VAL A 219 25.14 16.51 4.87
CA VAL A 219 24.54 15.92 3.67
C VAL A 219 23.82 14.61 3.99
N ASN A 220 24.38 13.79 4.88
CA ASN A 220 23.83 12.47 5.22
C ASN A 220 22.53 12.59 6.02
N THR A 221 22.53 13.46 7.04
CA THR A 221 21.34 13.71 7.86
C THR A 221 20.25 14.41 7.05
N GLY A 222 20.61 15.35 6.17
CA GLY A 222 19.66 16.00 5.26
C GLY A 222 19.03 15.02 4.26
N LEU A 223 19.80 14.06 3.75
CA LEU A 223 19.32 13.04 2.83
C LEU A 223 18.33 12.08 3.49
N SER A 224 18.64 11.60 4.70
CA SER A 224 17.73 10.72 5.45
C SER A 224 16.42 11.40 5.81
N LEU A 225 16.44 12.66 6.27
CA LEU A 225 15.22 13.42 6.56
C LEU A 225 14.34 13.61 5.31
N ARG A 226 14.95 13.91 4.15
CA ARG A 226 14.23 14.01 2.87
C ARG A 226 13.62 12.68 2.44
N GLN A 227 14.35 11.57 2.59
CA GLN A 227 13.85 10.23 2.28
C GLN A 227 12.65 9.86 3.15
N ILE A 228 12.67 10.22 4.44
CA ILE A 228 11.57 9.93 5.35
C ILE A 228 10.35 10.79 5.01
N ALA A 229 10.53 12.10 4.79
CA ALA A 229 9.45 12.99 4.38
C ALA A 229 8.78 12.53 3.08
N HIS A 230 9.59 12.14 2.09
CA HIS A 230 9.10 11.59 0.83
C HIS A 230 8.36 10.26 1.02
N THR A 231 8.85 9.39 1.90
CA THR A 231 8.17 8.14 2.23
C THR A 231 6.80 8.38 2.83
N PHE A 232 6.67 9.32 3.79
CA PHE A 232 5.36 9.64 4.38
C PHE A 232 4.40 10.28 3.39
N GLN A 233 4.88 11.14 2.47
CA GLN A 233 4.04 11.69 1.41
C GLN A 233 3.43 10.62 0.50
N ILE A 234 4.13 9.51 0.35
CA ILE A 234 3.73 8.37 -0.49
C ILE A 234 2.86 7.38 0.30
N PHE A 235 3.26 7.05 1.52
CA PHE A 235 2.63 6.03 2.36
C PHE A 235 1.32 6.51 3.02
N LEU A 236 1.26 7.77 3.45
CA LEU A 236 0.12 8.27 4.22
C LEU A 236 -1.20 8.26 3.43
N PRO A 237 -1.26 8.66 2.14
CA PRO A 237 -2.49 8.51 1.35
C PRO A 237 -2.97 7.06 1.25
N PHE A 238 -2.04 6.09 1.22
CA PHE A 238 -2.37 4.67 1.20
C PHE A 238 -3.05 4.24 2.50
N SER A 239 -2.45 4.56 3.65
CA SER A 239 -3.04 4.21 4.97
C SER A 239 -4.33 5.00 5.27
N ILE A 240 -4.45 6.27 4.87
CA ILE A 240 -5.71 7.03 4.97
C ILE A 240 -6.81 6.36 4.15
N THR A 241 -6.52 6.00 2.90
CA THR A 241 -7.52 5.33 2.04
C THR A 241 -7.92 3.99 2.64
N HIS A 242 -6.96 3.19 3.12
CA HIS A 242 -7.23 1.94 3.82
C HIS A 242 -8.17 2.14 5.01
N SER A 243 -7.83 3.09 5.88
CA SER A 243 -8.58 3.43 7.09
C SER A 243 -10.01 3.84 6.78
N SER A 244 -10.21 4.69 5.75
CA SER A 244 -11.53 5.15 5.34
C SER A 244 -12.41 3.99 4.86
N PHE A 245 -11.87 3.10 4.02
CA PHE A 245 -12.62 1.93 3.57
C PHE A 245 -12.89 0.96 4.73
N PHE A 246 -11.94 0.80 5.64
CA PHE A 246 -12.12 -0.07 6.81
C PHE A 246 -13.19 0.47 7.75
N LEU A 247 -13.22 1.80 7.96
CA LEU A 247 -14.28 2.48 8.69
C LEU A 247 -15.65 2.29 8.01
N CYS A 248 -15.74 2.50 6.68
CA CYS A 248 -16.98 2.27 5.94
C CYS A 248 -17.50 0.85 6.12
N TRP A 249 -16.61 -0.15 6.08
CA TRP A 249 -16.98 -1.54 6.32
C TRP A 249 -17.44 -1.80 7.75
N LEU A 250 -16.78 -1.21 8.75
CA LEU A 250 -17.18 -1.30 10.15
C LEU A 250 -18.55 -0.66 10.38
N LEU A 251 -18.78 0.54 9.84
CA LEU A 251 -20.05 1.24 9.92
C LEU A 251 -21.17 0.44 9.26
N PHE A 252 -20.92 -0.13 8.08
CA PHE A 252 -21.86 -1.02 7.41
C PHE A 252 -22.17 -2.26 8.25
N SER A 253 -21.15 -2.86 8.88
CA SER A 253 -21.29 -4.05 9.74
C SER A 253 -22.06 -3.76 11.04
N VAL A 254 -21.99 -2.53 11.55
CA VAL A 254 -22.80 -2.07 12.70
C VAL A 254 -24.22 -1.76 12.25
N PHE A 255 -24.37 -1.01 11.16
CA PHE A 255 -25.67 -0.68 10.58
C PHE A 255 -26.49 -1.95 10.32
N TYR A 256 -25.90 -2.95 9.67
CA TYR A 256 -26.58 -4.22 9.43
C TYR A 256 -27.10 -4.89 10.70
N ARG A 257 -26.34 -4.85 11.80
CA ARG A 257 -26.78 -5.44 13.07
C ARG A 257 -27.99 -4.74 13.65
N LEU A 258 -28.02 -3.41 13.56
CA LEU A 258 -29.14 -2.62 14.07
C LEU A 258 -30.44 -2.93 13.30
N PHE A 259 -30.32 -3.39 12.05
CA PHE A 259 -31.44 -3.75 11.18
C PHE A 259 -31.47 -5.24 10.85
N TYR A 260 -30.90 -6.09 11.72
CA TYR A 260 -30.91 -7.54 11.51
C TYR A 260 -32.35 -8.05 11.52
N GLY A 261 -32.74 -8.78 10.47
CA GLY A 261 -34.12 -9.24 10.26
C GLY A 261 -34.98 -8.32 9.38
N SER A 262 -34.56 -7.08 9.12
CA SER A 262 -35.26 -6.19 8.18
C SER A 262 -34.87 -6.41 6.72
N PHE A 263 -33.73 -7.06 6.47
CA PHE A 263 -33.22 -7.35 5.14
C PHE A 263 -33.15 -8.85 4.88
N PRO A 264 -33.44 -9.31 3.65
CA PRO A 264 -33.14 -10.67 3.22
C PRO A 264 -31.65 -10.99 3.35
N ASP A 265 -31.32 -12.19 3.81
CA ASP A 265 -29.92 -12.62 4.03
C ASP A 265 -29.07 -12.54 2.75
N ASP A 266 -29.65 -12.85 1.58
CA ASP A 266 -28.94 -12.82 0.29
C ASP A 266 -28.53 -11.40 -0.13
N VAL A 267 -29.39 -10.41 0.14
CA VAL A 267 -29.10 -9.00 -0.07
C VAL A 267 -27.93 -8.57 0.80
N TYR A 268 -27.95 -8.90 2.10
CA TYR A 268 -26.85 -8.60 3.01
C TYR A 268 -25.52 -9.20 2.54
N TYR A 269 -25.51 -10.49 2.22
CA TYR A 269 -24.28 -11.16 1.79
C TYR A 269 -23.73 -10.59 0.48
N SER A 270 -24.60 -10.23 -0.45
CA SER A 270 -24.23 -9.58 -1.71
C SER A 270 -23.59 -8.21 -1.46
N PHE A 271 -24.23 -7.36 -0.65
CA PHE A 271 -23.68 -6.04 -0.32
C PHE A 271 -22.36 -6.14 0.47
N SER A 272 -22.28 -7.05 1.45
CA SER A 272 -21.05 -7.26 2.21
C SER A 272 -19.91 -7.80 1.34
N LEU A 273 -20.22 -8.59 0.31
CA LEU A 273 -19.24 -9.03 -0.69
C LEU A 273 -18.74 -7.86 -1.53
N ILE A 274 -19.63 -6.96 -1.95
CA ILE A 274 -19.27 -5.85 -2.86
C ILE A 274 -18.47 -4.75 -2.15
N LEU A 275 -18.86 -4.34 -0.93
CA LEU A 275 -18.47 -3.04 -0.38
C LEU A 275 -17.01 -2.88 0.06
N TYR A 276 -16.35 -3.91 0.59
CA TYR A 276 -15.04 -3.72 1.24
C TYR A 276 -13.90 -4.54 0.63
N ALA A 277 -13.94 -5.86 0.78
CA ALA A 277 -12.79 -6.69 0.49
C ALA A 277 -12.37 -6.64 -1.00
N PRO A 278 -13.27 -6.66 -1.99
CA PRO A 278 -12.85 -6.62 -3.39
C PRO A 278 -12.46 -5.20 -3.84
N ILE A 279 -13.23 -4.18 -3.46
CA ILE A 279 -12.97 -2.80 -3.91
C ILE A 279 -11.63 -2.33 -3.38
N TYR A 280 -11.37 -2.50 -2.09
CA TYR A 280 -10.13 -2.04 -1.50
C TYR A 280 -8.94 -2.89 -1.98
N PHE A 281 -8.97 -4.21 -1.76
CA PHE A 281 -7.79 -5.06 -1.98
C PHE A 281 -7.52 -5.40 -3.45
N SER A 282 -8.54 -5.38 -4.30
CA SER A 282 -8.39 -5.74 -5.73
C SER A 282 -8.37 -4.54 -6.67
N VAL A 283 -8.78 -3.35 -6.25
CA VAL A 283 -8.75 -2.16 -7.12
C VAL A 283 -7.90 -1.06 -6.51
N LEU A 284 -8.28 -0.57 -5.34
CA LEU A 284 -7.68 0.64 -4.78
C LEU A 284 -6.26 0.43 -4.31
N ALA A 285 -5.97 -0.63 -3.54
CA ALA A 285 -4.62 -0.90 -3.06
C ALA A 285 -3.62 -1.11 -4.22
N PRO A 286 -3.89 -1.95 -5.24
CA PRO A 286 -3.05 -2.05 -6.43
C PRO A 286 -2.88 -0.73 -7.18
N TRP A 287 -3.95 0.03 -7.35
CA TRP A 287 -3.91 1.33 -8.04
C TRP A 287 -3.10 2.37 -7.28
N LEU A 288 -3.22 2.40 -5.95
CA LEU A 288 -2.42 3.25 -5.07
C LEU A 288 -0.95 2.86 -5.14
N LEU A 289 -0.63 1.56 -5.02
CA LEU A 289 0.75 1.07 -5.16
C LEU A 289 1.35 1.42 -6.54
N PHE A 290 0.56 1.28 -7.61
CA PHE A 290 0.98 1.73 -8.94
C PHE A 290 1.26 3.23 -8.99
N SER A 291 0.34 4.03 -8.45
CA SER A 291 0.44 5.49 -8.42
C SER A 291 1.66 5.94 -7.61
N ILE A 292 1.98 5.25 -6.53
CA ILE A 292 3.18 5.44 -5.71
C ILE A 292 4.44 5.22 -6.56
N VAL A 293 4.54 4.08 -7.26
CA VAL A 293 5.70 3.76 -8.11
C VAL A 293 5.85 4.78 -9.23
N LYS A 294 4.75 5.12 -9.92
CA LYS A 294 4.76 6.10 -11.01
C LYS A 294 5.16 7.49 -10.54
N ARG A 295 4.66 7.95 -9.38
CA ARG A 295 5.05 9.25 -8.82
C ARG A 295 6.54 9.28 -8.45
N ALA A 296 7.06 8.21 -7.84
CA ALA A 296 8.48 8.11 -7.49
C ALA A 296 9.39 8.19 -8.74
N GLU A 297 8.98 7.56 -9.83
CA GLU A 297 9.65 7.63 -11.13
C GLU A 297 9.63 9.05 -11.72
N MET A 298 8.45 9.69 -11.76
CA MET A 298 8.30 11.05 -12.32
C MET A 298 9.12 12.10 -11.57
N VAL A 299 9.14 12.03 -10.23
CA VAL A 299 9.99 12.90 -9.40
C VAL A 299 11.47 12.73 -9.73
N THR A 300 11.87 11.51 -10.10
CA THR A 300 13.26 11.24 -10.48
C THR A 300 13.57 11.80 -11.85
N ILE A 301 12.74 11.51 -12.85
CA ILE A 301 12.91 12.01 -14.22
C ILE A 301 13.01 13.54 -14.24
N SER A 302 12.15 14.22 -13.47
CA SER A 302 12.19 15.68 -13.35
C SER A 302 13.47 16.18 -12.68
N LYS A 303 13.99 15.48 -11.67
CA LYS A 303 15.27 15.85 -11.04
C LYS A 303 16.45 15.64 -11.98
N THR A 304 16.49 14.52 -12.69
CA THR A 304 17.57 14.23 -13.65
C THR A 304 17.52 15.19 -14.83
N SER A 305 16.34 15.51 -15.36
CA SER A 305 16.20 16.51 -16.43
C SER A 305 16.65 17.89 -15.98
N ASN A 306 16.32 18.30 -14.74
CA ASN A 306 16.74 19.60 -14.21
C ASN A 306 18.26 19.66 -13.97
N LEU A 307 18.88 18.56 -13.54
CA LEU A 307 20.33 18.48 -13.39
C LEU A 307 21.04 18.51 -14.75
N LEU A 308 20.55 17.76 -15.73
CA LEU A 308 21.07 17.76 -17.09
C LEU A 308 20.90 19.13 -17.76
N ALA A 309 19.78 19.81 -17.55
CA ALA A 309 19.56 21.17 -18.04
C ALA A 309 20.56 22.15 -17.41
N ARG A 310 20.79 22.06 -16.08
CA ARG A 310 21.80 22.88 -15.39
C ARG A 310 23.22 22.60 -15.86
N GLU A 311 23.56 21.34 -16.14
CA GLU A 311 24.87 20.95 -16.65
C GLU A 311 25.06 21.39 -18.10
N ALA A 312 24.03 21.26 -18.94
CA ALA A 312 24.02 21.78 -20.30
C ALA A 312 24.17 23.31 -20.30
N ASP A 313 23.49 24.02 -19.42
CA ASP A 313 23.64 25.47 -19.26
C ASP A 313 25.05 25.85 -18.79
N ALA A 314 25.62 25.13 -17.82
CA ALA A 314 26.99 25.36 -17.36
C ALA A 314 28.03 25.07 -18.45
N THR A 315 27.80 24.02 -19.25
CA THR A 315 28.65 23.61 -20.37
C THR A 315 28.55 24.62 -21.51
N ASN A 316 27.34 25.08 -21.83
CA ASN A 316 27.10 26.15 -22.80
C ASN A 316 27.76 27.47 -22.35
N LEU A 317 27.71 27.80 -21.06
CA LEU A 317 28.41 28.95 -20.48
C LEU A 317 29.93 28.82 -20.62
N TYR A 318 30.48 27.63 -20.40
CA TYR A 318 31.90 27.34 -20.55
C TYR A 318 32.35 27.49 -22.01
N PHE A 319 31.61 26.93 -22.96
CA PHE A 319 31.94 27.03 -24.39
C PHE A 319 31.73 28.45 -24.94
N GLN A 320 30.67 29.17 -24.54
CA GLN A 320 30.52 30.59 -24.88
C GLN A 320 31.69 31.44 -24.37
N MET A 321 32.18 31.18 -23.16
CA MET A 321 33.35 31.89 -22.63
C MET A 321 34.64 31.57 -23.39
N ASN A 322 34.80 30.33 -23.85
CA ASN A 322 35.93 29.97 -24.71
C ASN A 322 35.82 30.62 -26.09
N ASP A 323 34.63 30.65 -26.71
CA ASP A 323 34.43 31.33 -27.99
C ASP A 323 34.66 32.84 -27.88
N GLU A 324 34.32 33.49 -26.77
CA GLU A 324 34.65 34.90 -26.52
C GLU A 324 36.17 35.15 -26.42
N VAL A 325 36.92 34.19 -25.85
CA VAL A 325 38.38 34.26 -25.66
C VAL A 325 39.14 33.95 -26.96
N TRP A 326 38.64 33.01 -27.77
CA TRP A 326 39.34 32.52 -28.97
C TRP A 326 38.77 33.08 -30.29
N GLY A 327 37.47 33.37 -30.36
CA GLY A 327 36.78 33.87 -31.56
C GLY A 327 37.02 35.36 -31.84
N ASN A 328 37.39 36.14 -30.83
CA ASN A 328 37.93 37.48 -31.05
C ASN A 328 39.42 37.34 -31.40
N GLY A 329 39.71 37.19 -32.69
CA GLY A 329 41.06 37.02 -33.28
C GLY A 329 42.10 38.11 -33.01
N LYS A 330 41.95 38.90 -31.95
CA LYS A 330 43.02 39.68 -31.32
C LYS A 330 43.38 38.98 -30.02
N GLY A 331 44.40 38.12 -30.09
CA GLY A 331 44.99 37.42 -28.95
C GLY A 331 45.52 38.38 -27.87
N ARG A 332 44.62 39.00 -27.11
CA ARG A 332 44.96 39.60 -25.82
C ARG A 332 45.09 38.43 -24.86
N LYS A 333 46.33 38.13 -24.47
CA LYS A 333 46.66 37.23 -23.36
C LYS A 333 45.85 37.66 -22.12
N MET A 334 44.68 37.06 -21.92
CA MET A 334 43.95 37.19 -20.67
C MET A 334 44.74 36.37 -19.65
N SER A 335 45.22 37.02 -18.58
CA SER A 335 45.91 36.26 -17.52
C SER A 335 44.92 35.28 -16.89
N VAL A 336 45.39 34.07 -16.59
CA VAL A 336 44.59 32.96 -16.02
C VAL A 336 43.83 33.40 -14.75
N THR A 337 44.38 34.35 -14.00
CA THR A 337 43.76 34.99 -12.83
C THR A 337 42.53 35.84 -13.17
N SER A 338 42.54 36.57 -14.29
CA SER A 338 41.39 37.39 -14.75
C SER A 338 40.22 36.51 -15.21
N PHE A 339 40.54 35.40 -15.88
CA PHE A 339 39.56 34.41 -16.32
C PHE A 339 38.87 33.73 -15.13
N ARG A 340 39.65 33.20 -14.16
CA ARG A 340 39.10 32.57 -12.94
C ARG A 340 38.19 33.52 -12.15
N THR A 341 38.58 34.79 -12.03
CA THR A 341 37.80 35.78 -11.27
C THR A 341 36.47 36.13 -11.96
N LYS A 342 36.46 36.26 -13.29
CA LYS A 342 35.23 36.51 -14.06
C LYS A 342 34.27 35.30 -14.03
N VAL A 343 34.80 34.08 -14.12
CA VAL A 343 34.01 32.85 -14.02
C VAL A 343 33.36 32.76 -12.63
N LEU A 344 34.13 32.95 -11.55
CA LEU A 344 33.62 32.90 -10.18
C LEU A 344 32.59 34.01 -9.89
N LEU A 345 32.78 35.22 -10.41
CA LEU A 345 31.82 36.31 -10.27
C LEU A 345 30.51 36.08 -11.04
N LYS A 346 30.56 35.46 -12.23
CA LYS A 346 29.36 35.15 -13.03
C LYS A 346 28.58 33.99 -12.41
N ILE A 347 29.27 32.97 -11.90
CA ILE A 347 28.66 31.87 -11.13
C ILE A 347 28.04 32.39 -9.81
N SER A 348 28.73 33.28 -9.10
CA SER A 348 28.24 33.89 -7.86
C SER A 348 27.00 34.76 -8.09
N ARG A 349 26.92 35.52 -9.19
CA ARG A 349 25.72 36.30 -9.54
C ARG A 349 24.53 35.41 -9.88
N ASN A 350 24.72 34.34 -10.64
CA ASN A 350 23.61 33.43 -10.97
C ASN A 350 23.12 32.65 -9.75
N HIS A 351 24.00 32.29 -8.81
CA HIS A 351 23.59 31.66 -7.55
C HIS A 351 22.82 32.59 -6.58
N LYS A 352 22.98 33.92 -6.71
CA LYS A 352 22.26 34.89 -5.86
C LYS A 352 20.82 35.13 -6.30
N VAL A 353 20.49 34.86 -7.57
CA VAL A 353 19.14 35.04 -8.14
C VAL A 353 18.22 33.86 -7.78
N ASP A 354 18.77 32.68 -7.55
CA ASP A 354 18.00 31.47 -7.16
C ASP A 354 17.69 31.39 -5.64
N GLY A 355 18.16 32.35 -4.84
CA GLY A 355 17.96 32.38 -3.38
C GLY A 355 16.80 33.25 -2.88
N GLU A 356 16.11 33.96 -3.78
CA GLU A 356 15.08 34.96 -3.43
C GLU A 356 13.68 34.65 -4.03
N LYS A 357 13.37 33.39 -4.32
CA LYS A 357 12.01 32.96 -4.67
C LYS A 357 11.50 31.79 -3.84
#